data_AF-A0A7W8J6M5-F1
#
_entry.id   AF-A0A7W8J6M5-F1
#
_cell.length_a   1.000
_cell.length_b   1.000
_cell.length_c   1.000
_cell.angle_alpha   90.00
_cell.angle_beta   90.00
_cell.angle_gamma   90.00
#
_symmetry.space_group_name_H-M   'P 1'
#
loop_
_entity.id
_entity.type
_entity.pdbx_description
1 polymer ?
#
loop_
_entity_poly.entity_id
_entity_poly.type
_entity_poly.pdbx_seq_one_letter_code
_entity_poly.pdbx_strand_id
1 'polypeptide(L)'
;MRLPFPERIPIVPVFFFAVTLLVIQLSQGTSPTFALCCFAYILVATFAFNLAGGFTRTSGAFIFFNSVLGVIVGLCMKAYLDEAADSNLFDPELTIRVLLGGMCMMLVAVYFTKKSAPRNPLLGKMVSDAKMQTATVGSLIAGVLLNIAFVAFPSGSGSVLSALNQLNRFWPMAVVLGVINTIRRSGGRRSVNLPVLLAGSFMFAFGVLGFSKEGMLSPFACWLLAVASQKYKLNRAQIIGAVLTTIFVFRYLVPYAQYGRTYREENGGASLSTVVSLLSNLGYVRQQYLETSADSYEDRVLGYYNNPQGFFDRLQMISIDDALINRTAQFGTYGLYPVEEAFENLVPHFIWPNKPILLSGNIYAHEVGLLGENDESTGVSFSSTSTAFHLIGWKGIFFLAPAIWFLLFFVFESLCGDTRETPWGLLVLVLYTHTAPEGDIGNMVYTATYAAFGIVFAAVVGAYIAPLIGTLFIGPEGIELRRGASIRSIAGRLLLPPPPKPDQAQ
;
A
#
# COMPACT_ATOMS: atom_id res chain seq x y z
N MET A 1 -20.17 -2.53 14.59
CA MET A 1 -18.78 -2.54 15.10
C MET A 1 -18.08 -1.27 14.63
N ARG A 2 -17.31 -0.57 15.47
CA ARG A 2 -16.47 0.54 14.99
C ARG A 2 -15.19 -0.06 14.42
N LEU A 3 -14.84 0.28 13.19
CA LEU A 3 -13.53 -0.10 12.67
C LEU A 3 -12.44 0.68 13.41
N PRO A 4 -11.42 -0.01 13.94
CA PRO A 4 -10.29 0.67 14.55
C PRO A 4 -9.47 1.38 13.48
N PHE A 5 -8.92 2.53 13.85
CA PHE A 5 -7.85 3.19 13.10
C PHE A 5 -6.70 3.34 14.09
N PRO A 6 -5.87 2.29 14.24
CA PRO A 6 -4.96 2.19 15.37
C PRO A 6 -3.92 3.31 15.32
N GLU A 7 -3.95 4.14 16.36
CA GLU A 7 -2.96 5.19 16.63
C GLU A 7 -1.74 4.58 17.34
N ARG A 8 -1.99 3.49 18.08
CA ARG A 8 -1.01 2.63 18.72
C ARG A 8 -1.55 1.20 18.78
N ILE A 9 -0.67 0.22 18.75
CA ILE A 9 -0.94 -1.18 19.05
C ILE A 9 -0.41 -1.44 20.48
N PRO A 10 -1.23 -1.98 21.38
CA PRO A 10 -0.77 -2.28 22.74
C PRO A 10 0.34 -3.34 22.71
N ILE A 11 1.47 -3.06 23.35
CA ILE A 11 2.65 -3.93 23.29
C ILE A 11 2.42 -5.28 23.98
N VAL A 12 1.58 -5.33 25.01
CA VAL A 12 1.35 -6.55 25.80
C VAL A 12 0.69 -7.65 24.96
N PRO A 13 -0.45 -7.44 24.26
CA PRO A 13 -1.00 -8.43 23.34
C PRO A 13 -0.03 -8.83 22.23
N VAL A 14 0.75 -7.89 21.69
CA VAL A 14 1.75 -8.18 20.66
C VAL A 14 2.85 -9.08 21.21
N PHE A 15 3.33 -8.83 22.43
CA PHE A 15 4.32 -9.66 23.08
C PHE A 15 3.80 -11.09 23.25
N PHE A 16 2.58 -11.27 23.75
CA PHE A 16 1.97 -12.61 23.85
C PHE A 16 1.80 -13.28 22.49
N PHE A 17 1.37 -12.53 21.47
CA PHE A 17 1.29 -13.03 20.10
C PHE A 17 2.65 -13.49 19.59
N ALA A 18 3.70 -12.68 19.76
CA ALA A 18 5.06 -13.01 19.33
C ALA A 18 5.64 -14.21 20.11
N VAL A 19 5.40 -14.31 21.42
CA VAL A 19 5.79 -15.48 22.24
C VAL A 19 5.05 -16.72 21.76
N THR A 20 3.75 -16.62 21.49
CA THR A 20 2.96 -17.75 20.99
C THR A 20 3.51 -18.24 19.66
N LEU A 21 3.79 -17.32 18.73
CA LEU A 21 4.38 -17.64 17.43
C LEU A 21 5.78 -18.26 17.57
N LEU A 22 6.62 -17.71 18.45
CA LEU A 22 7.95 -18.26 18.77
C LEU A 22 7.85 -19.71 19.27
N VAL A 23 6.95 -20.00 20.22
CA VAL A 23 6.77 -21.36 20.75
C VAL A 23 6.30 -22.32 19.66
N ILE A 24 5.34 -21.89 18.82
CA ILE A 24 4.84 -22.71 17.70
C ILE A 24 5.98 -23.00 16.72
N GLN A 25 6.75 -21.99 16.30
CA GLN A 25 7.89 -22.15 15.38
C GLN A 25 8.95 -23.10 15.94
N LEU A 26 9.33 -22.96 17.21
CA LEU A 26 10.27 -23.87 17.86
C LEU A 26 9.74 -25.31 17.90
N SER A 27 8.44 -25.50 18.15
CA SER A 27 7.81 -26.82 18.14
C SER A 27 7.76 -27.45 16.75
N GLN A 28 7.71 -26.63 15.69
CA GLN A 28 7.72 -27.03 14.28
C GLN A 28 9.13 -27.29 13.74
N GLY A 29 10.17 -27.19 14.58
CA GLY A 29 11.55 -27.48 14.20
C GLY A 29 12.31 -26.30 13.59
N THR A 30 11.79 -25.08 13.67
CA THR A 30 12.51 -23.87 13.22
C THR A 30 13.75 -23.60 14.06
N SER A 31 14.83 -23.17 13.42
CA SER A 31 16.07 -22.74 14.08
C SER A 31 15.77 -21.73 15.20
N PRO A 32 16.32 -21.92 16.42
CA PRO A 32 16.11 -20.99 17.52
C PRO A 32 16.55 -19.56 17.19
N THR A 33 17.63 -19.41 16.43
CA THR A 33 18.12 -18.09 15.99
C THR A 33 17.10 -17.39 15.11
N PHE A 34 16.55 -18.11 14.12
CA PHE A 34 15.55 -17.56 13.22
C PHE A 34 14.28 -17.14 13.97
N ALA A 35 13.75 -18.04 14.82
CA ALA A 35 12.54 -17.79 15.57
C ALA A 35 12.69 -16.60 16.55
N LEU A 36 13.85 -16.47 17.21
CA LEU A 36 14.18 -15.31 18.07
C LEU A 36 14.28 -14.01 17.26
N CYS A 37 14.86 -14.04 16.06
CA CYS A 37 14.88 -12.88 15.18
C CYS A 37 13.48 -12.49 14.70
N CYS A 38 12.60 -13.44 14.38
CA CYS A 38 11.19 -13.18 14.07
C CYS A 38 10.45 -12.54 15.25
N PHE A 39 10.66 -13.06 16.45
CA PHE A 39 10.12 -12.49 17.69
C PHE A 39 10.57 -11.02 17.86
N ALA A 40 11.87 -10.76 17.74
CA ALA A 40 12.42 -9.41 17.82
C ALA A 40 11.86 -8.49 16.71
N TYR A 41 11.73 -8.99 15.49
CA TYR A 41 11.18 -8.25 14.34
C TYR A 41 9.77 -7.74 14.63
N ILE A 42 8.88 -8.60 15.15
CA ILE A 42 7.49 -8.24 15.48
C ILE A 42 7.46 -7.13 16.55
N LEU A 43 8.30 -7.24 17.58
CA LEU A 43 8.39 -6.22 18.63
C LEU A 43 8.92 -4.89 18.10
N VAL A 44 10.02 -4.90 17.34
CA VAL A 44 10.63 -3.69 16.77
C VAL A 44 9.67 -3.02 15.77
N ALA A 45 8.99 -3.80 14.91
CA ALA A 45 7.97 -3.27 14.01
C ALA A 45 6.83 -2.58 14.77
N THR A 46 6.40 -3.17 15.89
CA THR A 46 5.37 -2.57 16.75
C THR A 46 5.86 -1.29 17.42
N PHE A 47 7.11 -1.25 17.89
CA PHE A 47 7.71 -0.03 18.43
C PHE A 47 7.82 1.05 17.35
N ALA A 48 8.24 0.71 16.13
CA ALA A 48 8.34 1.62 15.00
C ALA A 48 6.98 2.19 14.61
N PHE A 49 5.97 1.34 14.48
CA PHE A 49 4.58 1.74 14.22
C PHE A 49 4.06 2.71 15.30
N ASN A 50 4.26 2.37 16.57
CA ASN A 50 3.82 3.20 17.69
C ASN A 50 4.57 4.54 17.79
N LEU A 51 5.89 4.52 17.50
CA LEU A 51 6.72 5.73 17.51
C LEU A 51 6.28 6.70 16.40
N ALA A 52 5.98 6.15 15.22
CA ALA A 52 5.46 6.86 14.05
C ALA A 52 4.04 7.43 14.27
N GLY A 53 3.30 6.98 15.29
CA GLY A 53 1.92 7.42 15.55
C GLY A 53 0.86 6.59 14.83
N GLY A 54 1.20 5.36 14.42
CA GLY A 54 0.31 4.43 13.76
C GLY A 54 -0.29 4.98 12.46
N PHE A 55 -1.53 4.59 12.14
CA PHE A 55 -2.17 5.05 10.89
C PHE A 55 -2.51 6.54 10.86
N THR A 56 -2.38 7.25 11.98
CA THR A 56 -2.55 8.72 12.00
C THR A 56 -1.44 9.43 11.24
N ARG A 57 -0.31 8.76 10.97
CA ARG A 57 0.78 9.25 10.13
C ARG A 57 1.05 8.30 8.98
N THR A 58 1.56 8.85 7.88
CA THR A 58 1.89 8.07 6.68
C THR A 58 3.04 7.09 6.93
N SER A 59 4.06 7.50 7.68
CA SER A 59 5.18 6.65 8.12
C SER A 59 4.72 5.40 8.88
N GLY A 60 3.77 5.56 9.81
CA GLY A 60 3.19 4.43 10.55
C GLY A 60 2.48 3.44 9.64
N ALA A 61 1.77 3.92 8.61
CA ALA A 61 1.15 3.04 7.63
C ALA A 61 2.17 2.30 6.77
N PHE A 62 3.25 2.96 6.36
CA PHE A 62 4.35 2.32 5.61
C PHE A 62 4.94 1.15 6.41
N ILE A 63 5.29 1.40 7.68
CA ILE A 63 5.85 0.38 8.59
C ILE A 63 4.86 -0.78 8.75
N PHE A 64 3.57 -0.49 8.91
CA PHE A 64 2.54 -1.51 9.04
C PHE A 64 2.50 -2.41 7.80
N PHE A 65 2.33 -1.84 6.60
CA PHE A 65 2.23 -2.65 5.38
C PHE A 65 3.55 -3.39 5.07
N ASN A 66 4.69 -2.73 5.24
CA ASN A 66 6.01 -3.36 5.08
C ASN A 66 6.22 -4.53 6.05
N SER A 67 5.88 -4.39 7.33
CA SER A 67 6.08 -5.47 8.31
C SER A 67 5.08 -6.62 8.17
N VAL A 68 3.80 -6.29 7.94
CA VAL A 68 2.73 -7.27 7.84
C VAL A 68 2.90 -8.14 6.60
N LEU A 69 3.10 -7.51 5.44
CA LEU A 69 3.23 -8.21 4.16
C LEU A 69 4.68 -8.66 3.89
N GLY A 70 5.68 -8.01 4.49
CA GLY A 70 7.07 -8.45 4.39
C GLY A 70 7.30 -9.79 5.05
N VAL A 71 6.86 -9.94 6.31
CA VAL A 71 7.24 -11.08 7.16
C VAL A 71 6.05 -11.70 7.90
N ILE A 72 5.25 -10.89 8.61
CA ILE A 72 4.33 -11.42 9.64
C ILE A 72 3.26 -12.34 9.06
N VAL A 73 2.66 -11.99 7.92
CA VAL A 73 1.65 -12.84 7.27
C VAL A 73 2.23 -14.18 6.84
N GLY A 74 3.46 -14.18 6.30
CA GLY A 74 4.17 -15.40 5.92
C GLY A 74 4.40 -16.33 7.11
N LEU A 75 4.91 -15.78 8.22
CA LEU A 75 5.16 -16.55 9.44
C LEU A 75 3.88 -17.13 10.04
N CYS A 76 2.79 -16.34 10.08
CA CYS A 76 1.50 -16.82 10.56
C CYS A 76 0.96 -17.98 9.72
N MET A 77 1.14 -17.91 8.40
CA MET A 77 0.68 -18.97 7.49
C MET A 77 1.53 -20.23 7.63
N LYS A 78 2.87 -20.11 7.76
CA LYS A 78 3.76 -21.24 8.11
C LYS A 78 3.33 -21.93 9.41
N ALA A 79 3.09 -21.13 10.45
CA ALA A 79 2.62 -21.64 11.74
C ALA A 79 1.26 -22.36 11.64
N TYR A 80 0.34 -21.85 10.80
CA TYR A 80 -0.96 -22.47 10.56
C TYR A 80 -0.86 -23.79 9.76
N LEU A 81 0.07 -23.87 8.81
CA LEU A 81 0.30 -25.05 7.96
C LEU A 81 1.12 -26.14 8.64
N ASP A 82 1.59 -25.90 9.86
CA ASP A 82 2.49 -26.80 10.58
C ASP A 82 3.85 -27.00 9.89
N GLU A 83 4.37 -25.93 9.29
CA GLU A 83 5.64 -25.93 8.57
C GLU A 83 6.69 -25.10 9.32
N ALA A 84 7.95 -25.58 9.36
CA ALA A 84 9.06 -24.80 9.89
C ALA A 84 9.20 -23.46 9.13
N ALA A 85 9.27 -22.35 9.85
CA ALA A 85 9.27 -21.00 9.29
C ALA A 85 10.56 -20.64 8.51
N ASP A 86 11.64 -21.37 8.75
CA ASP A 86 12.92 -21.27 8.04
C ASP A 86 13.03 -22.25 6.87
N SER A 87 12.03 -23.11 6.63
CA SER A 87 12.04 -24.01 5.48
C SER A 87 11.79 -23.26 4.16
N ASN A 88 12.36 -23.80 3.08
CA ASN A 88 12.27 -23.27 1.70
C ASN A 88 12.86 -21.86 1.52
N LEU A 89 13.71 -21.43 2.45
CA LEU A 89 14.60 -20.28 2.31
C LEU A 89 16.02 -20.82 2.03
N PHE A 90 16.79 -20.13 1.19
CA PHE A 90 18.17 -20.48 0.89
C PHE A 90 19.12 -20.14 2.04
N ASP A 91 18.99 -18.95 2.64
CA ASP A 91 19.76 -18.53 3.81
C ASP A 91 18.84 -17.87 4.85
N PRO A 92 18.02 -18.69 5.55
CA PRO A 92 17.02 -18.19 6.48
C PRO A 92 17.62 -17.28 7.55
N GLU A 93 18.79 -17.62 8.09
CA GLU A 93 19.41 -16.85 9.17
C GLU A 93 19.90 -15.48 8.70
N LEU A 94 20.56 -15.39 7.56
CA LEU A 94 20.99 -14.09 7.03
C LEU A 94 19.77 -13.24 6.68
N THR A 95 18.77 -13.81 6.02
CA THR A 95 17.57 -13.12 5.58
C THR A 95 16.83 -12.47 6.74
N ILE A 96 16.51 -13.22 7.81
CA ILE A 96 15.78 -12.64 8.94
C ILE A 96 16.61 -11.60 9.69
N ARG A 97 17.94 -11.75 9.76
CA ARG A 97 18.83 -10.73 10.36
C ARG A 97 18.85 -9.45 9.54
N VAL A 98 18.88 -9.55 8.21
CA VAL A 98 18.81 -8.39 7.30
C VAL A 98 17.46 -7.68 7.44
N LEU A 99 16.35 -8.43 7.44
CA LEU A 99 15.01 -7.87 7.61
C LEU A 99 14.82 -7.22 8.99
N LEU A 100 15.33 -7.83 10.06
CA LEU A 100 15.35 -7.25 11.41
C LEU A 100 16.20 -5.98 11.45
N GLY A 101 17.41 -6.00 10.86
CA GLY A 101 18.27 -4.84 10.74
C GLY A 101 17.58 -3.69 10.00
N GLY A 102 16.90 -3.97 8.89
CA GLY A 102 16.09 -3.01 8.16
C GLY A 102 14.99 -2.40 9.01
N MET A 103 14.23 -3.21 9.74
CA MET A 103 13.16 -2.72 10.63
C MET A 103 13.70 -1.86 11.79
N CYS A 104 14.85 -2.23 12.37
CA CYS A 104 15.56 -1.41 13.36
C CYS A 104 15.98 -0.06 12.78
N MET A 105 16.49 -0.03 11.54
CA MET A 105 16.87 1.21 10.88
C MET A 105 15.68 2.05 10.42
N MET A 106 14.54 1.42 10.12
CA MET A 106 13.28 2.10 9.88
C MET A 106 12.76 2.78 11.17
N LEU A 107 12.89 2.13 12.33
CA LEU A 107 12.61 2.74 13.64
C LEU A 107 13.49 3.99 13.87
N VAL A 108 14.78 3.92 13.51
CA VAL A 108 15.70 5.07 13.60
C VAL A 108 15.28 6.19 12.65
N ALA A 109 14.94 5.88 11.39
CA ALA A 109 14.46 6.85 10.42
C ALA A 109 13.21 7.58 10.95
N VAL A 110 12.23 6.85 11.49
CA VAL A 110 11.03 7.42 12.13
C VAL A 110 11.37 8.34 13.29
N TYR A 111 12.31 7.94 14.16
CA TYR A 111 12.75 8.76 15.29
C TYR A 111 13.24 10.14 14.81
N PHE A 112 14.09 10.15 13.78
CA PHE A 112 14.60 11.39 13.20
C PHE A 112 13.51 12.17 12.46
N THR A 113 12.66 11.52 11.68
CA THR A 113 11.57 12.18 10.97
C THR A 113 10.64 12.89 11.95
N LYS A 114 10.23 12.23 13.03
CA LYS A 114 9.35 12.82 14.05
C LYS A 114 9.94 14.08 14.70
N LYS A 115 11.27 14.15 14.80
CA LYS A 115 11.98 15.32 15.35
C LYS A 115 12.10 16.46 14.34
N SER A 116 12.25 16.13 13.06
CA SER A 116 12.52 17.09 11.99
C SER A 116 11.29 17.57 11.23
N ALA A 117 10.23 16.75 11.15
CA ALA A 117 9.04 17.05 10.37
C ALA A 117 8.30 18.27 10.94
N PRO A 118 7.77 19.16 10.08
CA PRO A 118 7.06 20.35 10.52
C PRO A 118 5.78 19.96 11.26
N ARG A 119 5.44 20.73 12.30
CA ARG A 119 4.21 20.51 13.08
C ARG A 119 2.94 20.76 12.26
N ASN A 120 3.03 21.69 11.31
CA ASN A 120 1.91 22.07 10.45
C ASN A 120 2.12 21.45 9.06
N PRO A 121 1.23 20.55 8.62
CA PRO A 121 1.34 19.96 7.30
C PRO A 121 1.01 20.97 6.21
N LEU A 122 1.75 20.91 5.10
CA LEU A 122 1.60 21.83 3.95
C LEU A 122 0.23 21.69 3.28
N LEU A 123 -0.28 20.46 3.14
CA LEU A 123 -1.59 20.18 2.54
C LEU A 123 -2.71 20.12 3.58
N GLY A 124 -2.43 20.55 4.82
CA GLY A 124 -3.38 20.63 5.92
C GLY A 124 -4.58 21.49 5.57
N LYS A 125 -5.80 20.96 5.79
CA LYS A 125 -7.06 21.72 5.72
C LYS A 125 -7.38 22.40 4.37
N MET A 126 -6.76 21.97 3.26
CA MET A 126 -7.00 22.58 1.95
C MET A 126 -8.46 22.42 1.46
N VAL A 127 -9.09 21.27 1.72
CA VAL A 127 -10.51 21.06 1.40
C VAL A 127 -11.34 21.32 2.65
N SER A 128 -12.25 22.30 2.56
CA SER A 128 -13.24 22.54 3.59
C SER A 128 -14.39 21.54 3.50
N ASP A 129 -15.02 21.24 4.64
CA ASP A 129 -16.19 20.35 4.71
C ASP A 129 -17.33 20.81 3.78
N ALA A 130 -17.49 22.12 3.61
CA ALA A 130 -18.50 22.70 2.72
C ALA A 130 -18.26 22.34 1.25
N LYS A 131 -16.99 22.31 0.81
CA LYS A 131 -16.60 22.02 -0.58
C LYS A 131 -16.37 20.53 -0.84
N MET A 132 -16.43 19.67 0.18
CA MET A 132 -16.05 18.27 0.03
C MET A 132 -16.98 17.48 -0.91
N GLN A 133 -18.28 17.80 -0.93
CA GLN A 133 -19.22 17.16 -1.86
C GLN A 133 -18.93 17.56 -3.32
N THR A 134 -18.78 18.86 -3.58
CA THR A 134 -18.50 19.36 -4.93
C THR A 134 -17.12 18.88 -5.40
N ALA A 135 -16.12 18.85 -4.51
CA ALA A 135 -14.82 18.23 -4.76
C ALA A 135 -14.95 16.76 -5.16
N THR A 136 -15.78 15.99 -4.46
CA THR A 136 -16.04 14.57 -4.77
C THR A 136 -16.58 14.40 -6.19
N VAL A 137 -17.63 15.15 -6.55
CA VAL A 137 -18.26 15.08 -7.87
C VAL A 137 -17.29 15.54 -8.95
N GLY A 138 -16.61 16.68 -8.74
CA GLY A 138 -15.63 17.18 -9.70
C GLY A 138 -14.46 16.23 -9.90
N SER A 139 -14.03 15.52 -8.86
CA SER A 139 -12.98 14.48 -8.97
C SER A 139 -13.48 13.30 -9.81
N LEU A 140 -14.72 12.85 -9.61
CA LEU A 140 -15.32 11.81 -10.45
C LEU A 140 -15.35 12.25 -11.92
N ILE A 141 -15.87 13.45 -12.21
CA ILE A 141 -15.99 13.96 -13.57
C ILE A 141 -14.60 14.18 -14.20
N ALA A 142 -13.65 14.77 -13.48
CA ALA A 142 -12.29 14.97 -13.97
C ALA A 142 -11.62 13.64 -14.34
N GLY A 143 -11.79 12.60 -13.50
CA GLY A 143 -11.27 11.27 -13.78
C GLY A 143 -11.90 10.63 -15.03
N VAL A 144 -13.22 10.78 -15.21
CA VAL A 144 -13.92 10.30 -16.43
C VAL A 144 -13.45 11.05 -17.67
N LEU A 145 -13.36 12.39 -17.62
CA LEU A 145 -12.92 13.21 -18.75
C LEU A 145 -11.47 12.91 -19.15
N LEU A 146 -10.57 12.75 -18.17
CA LEU A 146 -9.19 12.36 -18.44
C LEU A 146 -9.09 10.97 -19.05
N ASN A 147 -9.90 10.03 -18.57
CA ASN A 147 -9.94 8.69 -19.17
C ASN A 147 -10.44 8.72 -20.62
N ILE A 148 -11.49 9.49 -20.92
CA ILE A 148 -11.95 9.70 -22.31
C ILE A 148 -10.83 10.33 -23.15
N ALA A 149 -10.10 11.30 -22.61
CA ALA A 149 -8.96 11.89 -23.31
C ALA A 149 -7.85 10.86 -23.59
N PHE A 150 -7.57 9.96 -22.65
CA PHE A 150 -6.59 8.88 -22.86
C PHE A 150 -7.00 7.89 -23.94
N VAL A 151 -8.30 7.64 -24.11
CA VAL A 151 -8.81 6.78 -25.18
C VAL A 151 -8.86 7.51 -26.51
N ALA A 152 -9.21 8.80 -26.51
CA ALA A 152 -9.41 9.58 -27.73
C ALA A 152 -8.11 10.09 -28.36
N PHE A 153 -7.06 10.30 -27.57
CA PHE A 153 -5.80 10.88 -28.04
C PHE A 153 -4.64 9.88 -27.87
N PRO A 154 -3.80 9.69 -28.91
CA PRO A 154 -2.64 8.81 -28.81
C PRO A 154 -1.64 9.36 -27.78
N SER A 155 -1.35 8.57 -26.75
CA SER A 155 -0.33 8.88 -25.75
C SER A 155 0.97 8.16 -26.08
N GLY A 156 1.96 8.87 -26.61
CA GLY A 156 3.34 8.37 -26.67
C GLY A 156 4.06 8.45 -25.32
N SER A 157 5.11 7.65 -25.15
CA SER A 157 6.05 7.81 -24.02
C SER A 157 6.61 9.24 -24.00
N GLY A 158 6.66 9.88 -22.83
CA GLY A 158 7.09 11.27 -22.67
C GLY A 158 6.07 12.36 -23.05
N SER A 159 4.86 11.99 -23.53
CA SER A 159 3.82 12.98 -23.82
C SER A 159 3.23 13.63 -22.55
N VAL A 160 2.68 14.84 -22.69
CA VAL A 160 1.92 15.52 -21.61
C VAL A 160 0.79 14.63 -21.11
N LEU A 161 0.19 13.85 -22.01
CA LEU A 161 -0.91 12.95 -21.69
C LEU A 161 -0.43 11.75 -20.83
N SER A 162 0.76 11.22 -21.11
CA SER A 162 1.42 10.22 -20.24
C SER A 162 1.72 10.79 -18.85
N ALA A 163 2.24 12.02 -18.78
CA ALA A 163 2.47 12.70 -17.50
C ALA A 163 1.16 12.91 -16.71
N LEU A 164 0.08 13.35 -17.37
CA LEU A 164 -1.24 13.49 -16.74
C LEU A 164 -1.81 12.14 -16.26
N ASN A 165 -1.54 11.04 -16.98
CA ASN A 165 -1.96 9.71 -16.55
C ASN A 165 -1.28 9.29 -15.24
N GLN A 166 0.01 9.58 -15.08
CA GLN A 166 0.73 9.31 -13.82
C GLN A 166 0.17 10.13 -12.63
N LEU A 167 -0.32 11.35 -12.91
CA LEU A 167 -0.95 12.23 -11.92
C LEU A 167 -2.43 11.90 -11.66
N ASN A 168 -3.05 11.03 -12.46
CA ASN A 168 -4.47 10.74 -12.39
C ASN A 168 -4.81 9.92 -11.13
N ARG A 169 -5.06 10.63 -10.02
CA ARG A 169 -5.54 10.07 -8.75
C ARG A 169 -6.98 10.48 -8.44
N PHE A 170 -7.73 10.90 -9.46
CA PHE A 170 -9.03 11.54 -9.31
C PHE A 170 -10.13 10.57 -8.82
N TRP A 171 -10.16 9.32 -9.29
CA TRP A 171 -11.15 8.36 -8.79
C TRP A 171 -10.90 7.92 -7.34
N PRO A 172 -9.67 7.55 -6.92
CA PRO A 172 -9.37 7.33 -5.50
C PRO A 172 -9.79 8.52 -4.63
N MET A 173 -9.50 9.74 -5.09
CA MET A 173 -9.88 10.97 -4.40
C MET A 173 -11.40 11.15 -4.30
N ALA A 174 -12.15 10.86 -5.36
CA ALA A 174 -13.62 10.88 -5.33
C ALA A 174 -14.17 9.88 -4.28
N VAL A 175 -13.60 8.68 -4.20
CA VAL A 175 -14.00 7.68 -3.19
C VAL A 175 -13.68 8.20 -1.78
N VAL A 176 -12.44 8.60 -1.51
CA VAL A 176 -12.00 9.04 -0.18
C VAL A 176 -12.78 10.27 0.31
N LEU A 177 -12.83 11.33 -0.49
CA LEU A 177 -13.57 12.56 -0.14
C LEU A 177 -15.07 12.29 0.00
N GLY A 178 -15.63 11.48 -0.91
CA GLY A 178 -17.06 11.17 -0.91
C GLY A 178 -17.51 10.36 0.30
N VAL A 179 -16.69 9.40 0.73
CA VAL A 179 -16.93 8.61 1.94
C VAL A 179 -16.87 9.50 3.18
N ILE A 180 -15.80 10.30 3.33
CA ILE A 180 -15.65 11.22 4.47
C ILE A 180 -16.84 12.19 4.54
N ASN A 181 -17.18 12.84 3.43
CA ASN A 181 -18.31 13.77 3.34
C ASN A 181 -19.63 13.09 3.70
N THR A 182 -19.88 11.88 3.20
CA THR A 182 -21.14 11.15 3.47
C THR A 182 -21.27 10.75 4.94
N ILE A 183 -20.17 10.30 5.56
CA ILE A 183 -20.15 9.95 6.98
C ILE A 183 -20.43 11.21 7.82
N ARG A 184 -19.75 12.32 7.52
CA ARG A 184 -19.93 13.59 8.25
C ARG A 184 -21.34 14.14 8.09
N ARG A 185 -21.86 14.22 6.86
CA ARG A 185 -23.22 14.72 6.56
C ARG A 185 -24.33 13.88 7.18
N SER A 186 -24.19 12.56 7.16
CA SER A 186 -25.22 11.65 7.68
C SER A 186 -25.16 11.47 9.20
N GLY A 187 -24.21 12.10 9.90
CA GLY A 187 -23.95 11.85 11.32
C GLY A 187 -23.51 10.40 11.60
N GLY A 188 -22.83 9.77 10.64
CA GLY A 188 -22.35 8.38 10.73
C GLY A 188 -23.40 7.31 10.45
N ARG A 189 -24.50 7.64 9.76
CA ARG A 189 -25.54 6.66 9.37
C ARG A 189 -25.29 6.00 8.01
N ARG A 190 -24.54 6.66 7.12
CA ARG A 190 -24.19 6.16 5.78
C ARG A 190 -22.71 6.39 5.51
N SER A 191 -22.09 5.48 4.78
CA SER A 191 -20.69 5.56 4.35
C SER A 191 -20.50 5.77 2.86
N VAL A 192 -21.56 5.62 2.05
CA VAL A 192 -21.50 5.65 0.58
C VAL A 192 -22.61 6.53 0.03
N ASN A 193 -22.31 7.20 -1.08
CA ASN A 193 -23.23 7.98 -1.89
C ASN A 193 -23.07 7.58 -3.38
N LEU A 194 -23.91 8.12 -4.26
CA LEU A 194 -23.86 7.77 -5.68
C LEU A 194 -22.49 8.08 -6.33
N PRO A 195 -21.86 9.26 -6.14
CA PRO A 195 -20.52 9.52 -6.67
C PRO A 195 -19.45 8.51 -6.21
N VAL A 196 -19.49 8.08 -4.95
CA VAL A 196 -18.57 7.05 -4.41
C VAL A 196 -18.80 5.71 -5.11
N LEU A 197 -20.06 5.31 -5.31
CA LEU A 197 -20.39 4.07 -6.01
C LEU A 197 -19.95 4.12 -7.47
N LEU A 198 -20.18 5.24 -8.17
CA LEU A 198 -19.75 5.40 -9.56
C LEU A 198 -18.23 5.38 -9.68
N ALA A 199 -17.51 6.17 -8.87
CA ALA A 199 -16.05 6.19 -8.87
C ALA A 199 -15.47 4.80 -8.54
N GLY A 200 -16.02 4.13 -7.53
CA GLY A 200 -15.61 2.78 -7.14
C GLY A 200 -15.87 1.75 -8.24
N SER A 201 -17.03 1.81 -8.88
CA SER A 201 -17.39 0.93 -10.00
C SER A 201 -16.51 1.16 -11.22
N PHE A 202 -16.18 2.41 -11.57
CA PHE A 202 -15.25 2.71 -12.65
C PHE A 202 -13.86 2.12 -12.35
N MET A 203 -13.31 2.40 -11.17
CA MET A 203 -12.01 1.83 -10.76
C MET A 203 -12.01 0.30 -10.83
N PHE A 204 -13.06 -0.33 -10.29
CA PHE A 204 -13.20 -1.78 -10.32
C PHE A 204 -13.29 -2.31 -11.76
N ALA A 205 -14.11 -1.70 -12.60
CA ALA A 205 -14.29 -2.11 -14.00
C ALA A 205 -12.98 -2.00 -14.79
N PHE A 206 -12.23 -0.91 -14.63
CA PHE A 206 -10.90 -0.78 -15.24
C PHE A 206 -9.91 -1.80 -14.68
N GLY A 207 -10.01 -2.13 -13.39
CA GLY A 207 -9.26 -3.24 -12.80
C GLY A 207 -9.58 -4.58 -13.45
N VAL A 208 -10.86 -4.87 -13.69
CA VAL A 208 -11.30 -6.10 -14.36
C VAL A 208 -10.83 -6.14 -15.81
N LEU A 209 -11.12 -5.09 -16.59
CA LEU A 209 -10.73 -4.98 -18.00
C LEU A 209 -9.21 -5.07 -18.20
N GLY A 210 -8.45 -4.51 -17.26
CA GLY A 210 -7.00 -4.55 -17.27
C GLY A 210 -6.39 -5.77 -16.59
N PHE A 211 -7.15 -6.77 -16.11
CA PHE A 211 -6.61 -7.89 -15.32
C PHE A 211 -5.68 -7.43 -14.16
N SER A 212 -6.07 -6.33 -13.51
CA SER A 212 -5.30 -5.69 -12.44
C SER A 212 -5.93 -5.96 -11.08
N LYS A 213 -5.22 -6.75 -10.26
CA LYS A 213 -5.59 -6.99 -8.85
C LYS A 213 -5.66 -5.70 -8.07
N GLU A 214 -4.64 -4.84 -8.23
CA GLU A 214 -4.59 -3.52 -7.61
C GLU A 214 -5.80 -2.68 -8.03
N GLY A 215 -6.12 -2.61 -9.32
CA GLY A 215 -7.26 -1.85 -9.83
C GLY A 215 -8.60 -2.32 -9.25
N MET A 216 -8.79 -3.64 -9.13
CA MET A 216 -10.00 -4.24 -8.55
C MET A 216 -10.11 -3.99 -7.04
N LEU A 217 -9.00 -4.00 -6.30
CA LEU A 217 -8.98 -3.88 -4.83
C LEU A 217 -8.86 -2.43 -4.33
N SER A 218 -8.30 -1.54 -5.14
CA SER A 218 -8.13 -0.11 -4.84
C SER A 218 -9.41 0.60 -4.35
N PRO A 219 -10.59 0.45 -4.99
CA PRO A 219 -11.80 1.12 -4.50
C PRO A 219 -12.22 0.61 -3.11
N PHE A 220 -12.02 -0.67 -2.82
CA PHE A 220 -12.27 -1.24 -1.49
C PHE A 220 -11.28 -0.71 -0.46
N ALA A 221 -9.98 -0.63 -0.79
CA ALA A 221 -8.96 -0.05 0.08
C ALA A 221 -9.24 1.43 0.38
N CYS A 222 -9.57 2.23 -0.64
CA CYS A 222 -9.94 3.64 -0.48
C CYS A 222 -11.16 3.81 0.46
N TRP A 223 -12.19 2.99 0.25
CA TRP A 223 -13.38 2.98 1.11
C TRP A 223 -13.02 2.57 2.54
N LEU A 224 -12.30 1.46 2.73
CA LEU A 224 -11.98 0.92 4.04
C LEU A 224 -11.14 1.90 4.87
N LEU A 225 -10.11 2.50 4.27
CA LEU A 225 -9.26 3.50 4.94
C LEU A 225 -10.03 4.76 5.32
N ALA A 226 -10.92 5.26 4.44
CA ALA A 226 -11.77 6.41 4.74
C ALA A 226 -12.80 6.11 5.84
N VAL A 227 -13.42 4.92 5.83
CA VAL A 227 -14.36 4.47 6.86
C VAL A 227 -13.66 4.28 8.20
N ALA A 228 -12.47 3.69 8.20
CA ALA A 228 -11.66 3.48 9.39
C ALA A 228 -11.20 4.82 9.98
N SER A 229 -10.67 5.74 9.16
CA SER A 229 -10.21 7.06 9.63
C SER A 229 -11.32 7.87 10.32
N GLN A 230 -12.56 7.75 9.85
CA GLN A 230 -13.73 8.39 10.46
C GLN A 230 -14.38 7.56 11.60
N LYS A 231 -13.77 6.43 12.00
CA LYS A 231 -14.27 5.52 13.06
C LYS A 231 -15.74 5.13 12.87
N TYR A 232 -16.13 4.92 11.62
CA TYR A 232 -17.51 4.61 11.23
C TYR A 232 -17.98 3.29 11.84
N LYS A 233 -19.28 3.23 12.19
CA LYS A 233 -19.92 2.05 12.76
C LYS A 233 -20.46 1.18 11.62
N LEU A 234 -19.73 0.13 11.24
CA LEU A 234 -20.24 -0.87 10.32
C LEU A 234 -21.38 -1.66 10.97
N ASN A 235 -22.46 -1.86 10.22
CA ASN A 235 -23.51 -2.81 10.59
C ASN A 235 -23.06 -4.25 10.31
N ARG A 236 -23.77 -5.26 10.87
CA ARG A 236 -23.40 -6.67 10.69
C ARG A 236 -23.45 -7.10 9.21
N ALA A 237 -24.43 -6.62 8.46
CA ALA A 237 -24.57 -6.91 7.04
C ALA A 237 -23.39 -6.41 6.20
N GLN A 238 -22.83 -5.24 6.52
CA GLN A 238 -21.64 -4.69 5.87
C GLN A 238 -20.39 -5.50 6.20
N ILE A 239 -20.26 -6.01 7.43
CA ILE A 239 -19.15 -6.88 7.82
C ILE A 239 -19.23 -8.20 7.06
N ILE A 240 -20.41 -8.83 7.06
CA ILE A 240 -20.65 -10.08 6.30
C ILE A 240 -20.41 -9.84 4.81
N GLY A 241 -20.92 -8.75 4.25
CA GLY A 241 -20.70 -8.35 2.87
C GLY A 241 -19.21 -8.17 2.56
N ALA A 242 -18.46 -7.47 3.41
CA ALA A 242 -17.01 -7.32 3.25
C ALA A 242 -16.28 -8.67 3.25
N VAL A 243 -16.61 -9.56 4.20
CA VAL A 243 -16.03 -10.92 4.26
C VAL A 243 -16.36 -11.73 3.00
N LEU A 244 -17.61 -11.71 2.54
CA LEU A 244 -18.02 -12.40 1.32
C LEU A 244 -17.34 -11.83 0.08
N THR A 245 -17.21 -10.50 -0.02
CA THR A 245 -16.47 -9.84 -1.10
C THR A 245 -14.99 -10.23 -1.07
N THR A 246 -14.36 -10.25 0.10
CA THR A 246 -12.97 -10.70 0.26
C THR A 246 -12.80 -12.15 -0.19
N ILE A 247 -13.68 -13.07 0.24
CA ILE A 247 -13.68 -14.46 -0.20
C ILE A 247 -13.86 -14.57 -1.73
N PHE A 248 -14.80 -13.81 -2.29
CA PHE A 248 -15.05 -13.81 -3.74
C PHE A 248 -13.84 -13.31 -4.53
N VAL A 249 -13.22 -12.21 -4.08
CA VAL A 249 -12.02 -11.66 -4.70
C VAL A 249 -10.91 -12.70 -4.72
N PHE A 250 -10.63 -13.34 -3.58
CA PHE A 250 -9.56 -14.33 -3.50
C PHE A 250 -9.87 -15.61 -4.26
N ARG A 251 -11.11 -16.07 -4.22
CA ARG A 251 -11.48 -17.33 -4.87
C ARG A 251 -11.58 -17.21 -6.38
N TYR A 252 -11.99 -16.05 -6.90
CA TYR A 252 -12.30 -15.89 -8.33
C TYR A 252 -11.55 -14.75 -9.01
N LEU A 253 -11.54 -13.54 -8.43
CA LEU A 253 -10.96 -12.36 -9.11
C LEU A 253 -9.43 -12.37 -9.16
N VAL A 254 -8.76 -12.88 -8.12
CA VAL A 254 -7.29 -13.04 -8.13
C VAL A 254 -6.87 -14.05 -9.20
N PRO A 255 -7.42 -15.28 -9.26
CA PRO A 255 -7.18 -16.21 -10.36
C PRO A 255 -7.48 -15.59 -11.73
N TYR A 256 -8.61 -14.90 -11.86
CA TYR A 256 -9.00 -14.20 -13.08
C TYR A 256 -7.95 -13.18 -13.53
N ALA A 257 -7.45 -12.33 -12.63
CA ALA A 257 -6.43 -11.35 -12.99
C ALA A 257 -5.05 -11.96 -13.24
N GLN A 258 -4.71 -13.09 -12.62
CA GLN A 258 -3.43 -13.75 -12.88
C GLN A 258 -3.44 -14.48 -14.22
N TYR A 259 -4.45 -15.32 -14.44
CA TYR A 259 -4.60 -16.06 -15.69
C TYR A 259 -4.90 -15.12 -16.86
N GLY A 260 -5.76 -14.12 -16.67
CA GLY A 260 -6.10 -13.16 -17.72
C GLY A 260 -4.92 -12.35 -18.26
N ARG A 261 -3.86 -12.14 -17.47
CA ARG A 261 -2.66 -11.40 -17.90
C ARG A 261 -1.94 -12.05 -19.09
N THR A 262 -2.09 -13.36 -19.30
CA THR A 262 -1.51 -14.05 -20.46
C THR A 262 -2.18 -13.65 -21.78
N TYR A 263 -3.36 -13.01 -21.71
CA TYR A 263 -4.12 -12.53 -22.86
C TYR A 263 -4.06 -11.01 -23.04
N ARG A 264 -3.15 -10.32 -22.35
CA ARG A 264 -2.94 -8.88 -22.60
C ARG A 264 -2.25 -8.69 -23.94
N GLU A 265 -2.79 -7.77 -24.74
CA GLU A 265 -2.16 -7.31 -25.96
C GLU A 265 -0.99 -6.35 -25.63
N GLU A 266 -0.11 -6.10 -26.59
CA GLU A 266 1.07 -5.21 -26.42
C GLU A 266 0.68 -3.80 -25.92
N ASN A 267 -0.53 -3.33 -26.25
CA ASN A 267 -1.07 -2.05 -25.78
C ASN A 267 -1.57 -2.06 -24.32
N GLY A 268 -1.41 -3.17 -23.59
CA GLY A 268 -1.80 -3.34 -22.18
C GLY A 268 -3.30 -3.55 -21.93
N GLY A 269 -4.12 -3.47 -22.99
CA GLY A 269 -5.54 -3.79 -22.97
C GLY A 269 -5.80 -5.29 -23.21
N ALA A 270 -7.01 -5.71 -22.90
CA ALA A 270 -7.53 -7.01 -23.29
C ALA A 270 -8.77 -6.81 -24.15
N SER A 271 -8.91 -7.63 -25.19
CA SER A 271 -10.14 -7.63 -25.99
C SER A 271 -11.36 -7.89 -25.09
N LEU A 272 -12.41 -7.11 -25.28
CA LEU A 272 -13.65 -7.20 -24.50
C LEU A 272 -14.26 -8.61 -24.59
N SER A 273 -14.13 -9.28 -25.74
CA SER A 273 -14.60 -10.66 -25.92
C SER A 273 -13.87 -11.64 -25.00
N THR A 274 -12.55 -11.48 -24.84
CA THR A 274 -11.74 -12.27 -23.91
C THR A 274 -12.16 -12.05 -22.47
N VAL A 275 -12.35 -10.79 -22.08
CA VAL A 275 -12.81 -10.43 -20.73
C VAL A 275 -14.18 -11.07 -20.43
N VAL A 276 -15.14 -10.94 -21.35
CA VAL A 276 -16.49 -11.52 -21.21
C VAL A 276 -16.43 -13.05 -21.14
N SER A 277 -15.61 -13.69 -21.98
CA SER A 277 -15.43 -15.15 -22.00
C SER A 277 -14.89 -15.68 -20.66
N LEU A 278 -13.84 -15.04 -20.14
CA LEU A 278 -13.22 -15.41 -18.86
C LEU A 278 -14.16 -15.16 -17.67
N LEU A 279 -14.88 -14.02 -17.65
CA LEU A 279 -15.86 -13.72 -16.60
C LEU A 279 -17.08 -14.64 -16.63
N SER A 280 -17.47 -15.13 -17.81
CA SER A 280 -18.59 -16.08 -17.93
C SER A 280 -18.24 -17.47 -17.40
N ASN A 281 -16.94 -17.80 -17.34
CA ASN A 281 -16.44 -19.13 -16.96
C ASN A 281 -15.41 -19.08 -15.82
N LEU A 282 -15.69 -18.33 -14.75
CA LEU A 282 -14.78 -18.15 -13.61
C LEU A 282 -14.33 -19.47 -12.94
N GLY A 283 -15.16 -20.52 -13.01
CA GLY A 283 -14.78 -21.86 -12.53
C GLY A 283 -13.63 -22.48 -13.32
N TYR A 284 -13.72 -22.43 -14.65
CA TYR A 284 -12.66 -22.88 -15.56
C TYR A 284 -11.39 -22.05 -15.38
N VAL A 285 -11.53 -20.71 -15.33
CA VAL A 285 -10.38 -19.81 -15.15
C VAL A 285 -9.63 -20.09 -13.85
N ARG A 286 -10.37 -20.37 -12.77
CA ARG A 286 -9.77 -20.77 -11.50
C ARG A 286 -9.02 -22.10 -11.62
N GLN A 287 -9.58 -23.08 -12.31
CA GLN A 287 -8.93 -24.37 -12.53
C GLN A 287 -7.63 -24.21 -13.31
N GLN A 288 -7.67 -23.49 -14.44
CA GLN A 288 -6.48 -23.21 -15.25
C GLN A 288 -5.42 -22.46 -14.45
N TYR A 289 -5.81 -21.45 -13.67
CA TYR A 289 -4.89 -20.77 -12.78
C TYR A 289 -4.20 -21.72 -11.78
N LEU A 290 -4.95 -22.66 -11.19
CA LEU A 290 -4.40 -23.61 -10.23
C LEU A 290 -3.46 -24.62 -10.90
N GLU A 291 -3.81 -25.11 -12.09
CA GLU A 291 -2.95 -25.99 -12.89
C GLU A 291 -1.64 -25.27 -13.25
N THR A 292 -1.71 -24.07 -13.85
CA THR A 292 -0.51 -23.28 -14.17
C THR A 292 0.30 -22.91 -12.93
N SER A 293 -0.36 -22.64 -11.80
CA SER A 293 0.34 -22.32 -10.55
C SER A 293 1.01 -23.54 -9.93
N ALA A 294 0.42 -24.73 -10.06
CA ALA A 294 1.02 -25.98 -9.58
C ALA A 294 2.25 -26.33 -10.42
N ASP A 295 2.14 -26.30 -11.74
CA ASP A 295 3.27 -26.53 -12.66
C ASP A 295 4.39 -25.52 -12.38
N SER A 296 4.04 -24.23 -12.28
CA SER A 296 5.00 -23.19 -11.94
C SER A 296 5.66 -23.40 -10.58
N TYR A 297 5.00 -24.06 -9.63
CA TYR A 297 5.52 -24.26 -8.28
C TYR A 297 6.48 -25.45 -8.22
N GLU A 298 6.20 -26.51 -8.99
CA GLU A 298 7.12 -27.63 -9.19
C GLU A 298 8.41 -27.17 -9.89
N ASP A 299 8.29 -26.23 -10.83
CA ASP A 299 9.43 -25.64 -11.55
C ASP A 299 10.12 -24.49 -10.80
N ARG A 300 9.50 -23.91 -9.76
CA ARG A 300 10.04 -22.72 -9.06
C ARG A 300 10.94 -23.09 -7.91
N VAL A 301 12.11 -22.44 -7.91
CA VAL A 301 13.07 -22.43 -6.80
C VAL A 301 12.62 -21.55 -5.60
N LEU A 302 11.43 -20.91 -5.64
CA LEU A 302 11.11 -19.72 -4.80
C LEU A 302 9.77 -19.73 -4.05
N GLY A 303 9.15 -20.90 -3.86
CA GLY A 303 7.96 -21.05 -3.01
C GLY A 303 8.30 -21.00 -1.53
N TYR A 304 7.64 -20.15 -0.73
CA TYR A 304 7.90 -20.11 0.71
C TYR A 304 7.28 -21.30 1.45
N TYR A 305 6.04 -21.68 1.14
CA TYR A 305 5.36 -22.79 1.81
C TYR A 305 5.81 -24.15 1.22
N ASN A 306 5.31 -25.29 1.71
CA ASN A 306 5.59 -26.58 1.07
C ASN A 306 4.61 -26.88 -0.06
N ASN A 307 3.42 -26.29 -0.02
CA ASN A 307 2.37 -26.45 -1.02
C ASN A 307 1.87 -25.07 -1.50
N PRO A 308 1.44 -24.94 -2.77
CA PRO A 308 0.87 -23.69 -3.27
C PRO A 308 -0.32 -23.21 -2.42
N GLN A 309 -0.19 -22.03 -1.82
CA GLN A 309 -1.25 -21.36 -1.06
C GLN A 309 -1.95 -20.25 -1.87
N GLY A 310 -1.53 -20.05 -3.12
CA GLY A 310 -2.11 -19.13 -4.09
C GLY A 310 -1.92 -17.68 -3.69
N PHE A 311 -2.90 -17.10 -3.01
CA PHE A 311 -2.84 -15.69 -2.60
C PHE A 311 -1.79 -15.44 -1.51
N PHE A 312 -1.64 -16.36 -0.56
CA PHE A 312 -0.67 -16.19 0.53
C PHE A 312 0.78 -16.28 0.06
N ASP A 313 1.06 -16.98 -1.04
CA ASP A 313 2.39 -16.98 -1.68
C ASP A 313 2.80 -15.59 -2.16
N ARG A 314 1.80 -14.78 -2.54
CA ARG A 314 1.98 -13.42 -3.09
C ARG A 314 1.86 -12.33 -2.04
N LEU A 315 1.34 -12.63 -0.85
CA LEU A 315 1.21 -11.65 0.23
C LEU A 315 2.46 -11.53 1.09
N GLN A 316 3.33 -12.54 1.05
CA GLN A 316 4.61 -12.56 1.74
C GLN A 316 5.72 -12.14 0.78
N MET A 317 6.70 -11.39 1.30
CA MET A 317 7.90 -11.01 0.53
C MET A 317 9.16 -11.74 0.98
N ILE A 318 9.10 -12.52 2.07
CA ILE A 318 10.29 -13.11 2.68
C ILE A 318 11.03 -14.07 1.73
N SER A 319 10.34 -14.88 0.91
CA SER A 319 11.05 -15.80 0.01
C SER A 319 11.73 -15.10 -1.18
N ILE A 320 11.11 -14.05 -1.72
CA ILE A 320 11.71 -13.28 -2.82
C ILE A 320 12.86 -12.41 -2.34
N ASP A 321 12.73 -11.87 -1.12
CA ASP A 321 13.82 -11.14 -0.45
C ASP A 321 14.98 -12.07 -0.11
N ASP A 322 14.70 -13.28 0.38
CA ASP A 322 15.72 -14.30 0.68
C ASP A 322 16.54 -14.67 -0.54
N ALA A 323 15.88 -14.88 -1.69
CA ALA A 323 16.55 -15.15 -2.96
C ALA A 323 17.61 -14.10 -3.31
N LEU A 324 17.22 -12.83 -3.20
CA LEU A 324 18.09 -11.70 -3.52
C LEU A 324 19.21 -11.53 -2.49
N ILE A 325 18.90 -11.71 -1.20
CA ILE A 325 19.87 -11.66 -0.11
C ILE A 325 20.91 -12.79 -0.26
N ASN A 326 20.47 -14.02 -0.52
CA ASN A 326 21.34 -15.15 -0.75
C ASN A 326 22.19 -14.95 -2.01
N ARG A 327 21.62 -14.47 -3.12
CA ARG A 327 22.38 -14.09 -4.33
C ARG A 327 23.48 -13.08 -3.98
N THR A 328 23.18 -12.08 -3.17
CA THR A 328 24.16 -11.08 -2.70
C THR A 328 25.27 -11.70 -1.87
N ALA A 329 24.93 -12.63 -0.98
CA ALA A 329 25.90 -13.31 -0.13
C ALA A 329 26.88 -14.17 -0.94
N GLN A 330 26.39 -14.82 -2.00
CA GLN A 330 27.17 -15.72 -2.84
C GLN A 330 28.02 -14.98 -3.89
N PHE A 331 27.48 -13.94 -4.52
CA PHE A 331 28.08 -13.30 -5.70
C PHE A 331 28.53 -11.86 -5.47
N GLY A 332 28.30 -11.31 -4.28
CA GLY A 332 28.65 -9.94 -3.92
C GLY A 332 27.52 -8.95 -4.21
N THR A 333 27.85 -7.67 -4.06
CA THR A 333 26.89 -6.56 -4.13
C THR A 333 26.77 -5.98 -5.53
N TYR A 334 25.58 -5.52 -5.92
CA TYR A 334 25.31 -4.94 -7.24
C TYR A 334 25.95 -3.56 -7.46
N GLY A 335 26.01 -2.72 -6.42
CA GLY A 335 26.44 -1.32 -6.49
C GLY A 335 25.29 -0.32 -6.35
N LEU A 336 25.60 0.97 -6.31
CA LEU A 336 24.61 2.04 -6.06
C LEU A 336 23.88 2.55 -7.30
N TYR A 337 24.27 2.09 -8.49
CA TYR A 337 23.73 2.57 -9.77
C TYR A 337 22.19 2.63 -9.82
N PRO A 338 21.43 1.63 -9.33
CA PRO A 338 19.95 1.68 -9.35
C PRO A 338 19.36 2.83 -8.52
N VAL A 339 20.05 3.26 -7.45
CA VAL A 339 19.62 4.42 -6.66
C VAL A 339 20.01 5.72 -7.34
N GLU A 340 21.23 5.80 -7.87
CA GLU A 340 21.68 6.96 -8.65
C GLU A 340 20.71 7.23 -9.80
N GLU A 341 20.35 6.18 -10.53
CA GLU A 341 19.40 6.28 -11.61
C GLU A 341 17.98 6.61 -11.14
N ALA A 342 17.54 6.15 -9.96
CA ALA A 342 16.27 6.61 -9.40
C ALA A 342 16.26 8.13 -9.14
N PHE A 343 17.41 8.72 -8.79
CA PHE A 343 17.59 10.16 -8.70
C PHE A 343 17.71 10.84 -10.08
N GLU A 344 18.42 10.25 -11.04
CA GLU A 344 18.47 10.75 -12.42
C GLU A 344 17.08 10.74 -13.07
N ASN A 345 16.29 9.71 -12.75
CA ASN A 345 14.94 9.55 -13.23
C ASN A 345 13.98 10.62 -12.69
N LEU A 346 14.38 11.43 -11.70
CA LEU A 346 13.64 12.62 -11.30
C LEU A 346 13.59 13.69 -12.37
N VAL A 347 14.56 13.70 -13.29
CA VAL A 347 14.56 14.58 -14.45
C VAL A 347 13.45 14.11 -15.41
N PRO A 348 12.44 14.96 -15.70
CA PRO A 348 11.38 14.60 -16.63
C PRO A 348 11.92 14.30 -18.03
N HIS A 349 11.28 13.36 -18.75
CA HIS A 349 11.67 12.97 -20.11
C HIS A 349 11.63 14.14 -21.11
N PHE A 350 10.83 15.19 -20.90
CA PHE A 350 10.87 16.34 -21.81
C PHE A 350 12.17 17.17 -21.67
N ILE A 351 12.86 17.07 -20.53
CA ILE A 351 14.18 17.69 -20.30
C ILE A 351 15.29 16.75 -20.75
N TRP A 352 15.17 15.46 -20.43
CA TRP A 352 16.12 14.42 -20.85
C TRP A 352 15.38 13.26 -21.54
N PRO A 353 15.14 13.37 -22.88
CA PRO A 353 14.35 12.38 -23.62
C PRO A 353 14.99 11.00 -23.67
N ASN A 354 16.31 10.94 -23.74
CA ASN A 354 17.08 9.70 -23.89
C ASN A 354 17.66 9.23 -22.55
N LYS A 355 16.99 9.51 -21.42
CA LYS A 355 17.47 9.02 -20.12
C LYS A 355 17.30 7.50 -20.05
N PRO A 356 18.23 6.78 -19.41
CA PRO A 356 18.13 5.33 -19.25
C PRO A 356 16.89 4.97 -18.41
N ILE A 357 16.29 3.83 -18.75
CA ILE A 357 15.22 3.20 -17.98
C ILE A 357 15.73 1.83 -17.56
N LEU A 358 16.10 1.68 -16.31
CA LEU A 358 16.46 0.40 -15.73
C LEU A 358 15.25 -0.20 -15.05
N LEU A 359 14.94 -1.40 -15.49
CA LEU A 359 13.97 -2.25 -14.86
C LEU A 359 14.70 -3.07 -13.79
N SER A 360 15.14 -2.42 -12.70
CA SER A 360 15.83 -3.05 -11.58
C SER A 360 15.17 -4.37 -11.15
N GLY A 361 13.83 -4.34 -11.00
CA GLY A 361 13.05 -5.54 -10.66
C GLY A 361 13.07 -6.65 -11.71
N ASN A 362 13.27 -6.35 -13.00
CA ASN A 362 13.48 -7.38 -14.03
C ASN A 362 14.90 -7.94 -13.94
N ILE A 363 15.92 -7.08 -13.80
CA ILE A 363 17.32 -7.47 -13.67
C ILE A 363 17.53 -8.39 -12.48
N TYR A 364 17.05 -7.98 -11.29
CA TYR A 364 17.18 -8.81 -10.09
C TYR A 364 16.41 -10.12 -10.22
N ALA A 365 15.30 -10.14 -10.95
CA ALA A 365 14.55 -11.37 -11.19
C ALA A 365 15.33 -12.36 -12.05
N HIS A 366 16.07 -11.90 -13.06
CA HIS A 366 17.02 -12.74 -13.80
C HIS A 366 18.14 -13.26 -12.92
N GLU A 367 18.72 -12.41 -12.06
CA GLU A 367 19.80 -12.82 -11.17
C GLU A 367 19.41 -13.94 -10.20
N VAL A 368 18.16 -13.95 -9.74
CA VAL A 368 17.61 -15.00 -8.87
C VAL A 368 16.94 -16.15 -9.64
N GLY A 369 17.01 -16.15 -10.98
CA GLY A 369 16.51 -17.23 -11.83
C GLY A 369 14.98 -17.33 -11.92
N LEU A 370 14.25 -16.22 -11.74
CA LEU A 370 12.78 -16.19 -11.84
C LEU A 370 12.24 -16.04 -13.24
N LEU A 371 13.03 -15.44 -14.13
CA LEU A 371 12.65 -15.13 -15.49
C LEU A 371 13.55 -15.92 -16.45
N GLY A 372 12.98 -16.31 -17.59
CA GLY A 372 13.78 -16.90 -18.66
C GLY A 372 14.64 -15.84 -19.32
N GLU A 373 15.82 -16.22 -19.83
CA GLU A 373 16.87 -15.30 -20.30
C GLU A 373 16.41 -14.21 -21.28
N ASN A 374 15.35 -14.46 -22.04
CA ASN A 374 14.82 -13.54 -23.06
C ASN A 374 13.69 -12.60 -22.55
N ASP A 375 13.27 -12.68 -21.29
CA ASP A 375 12.22 -11.79 -20.75
C ASP A 375 12.78 -10.49 -20.20
N GLU A 376 12.88 -9.47 -21.04
CA GLU A 376 13.40 -8.14 -20.66
C GLU A 376 12.32 -7.21 -20.09
N SER A 377 11.07 -7.68 -19.92
CA SER A 377 9.91 -6.81 -19.67
C SER A 377 9.23 -7.03 -18.33
N THR A 378 9.29 -8.25 -17.79
CA THR A 378 8.58 -8.59 -16.55
C THR A 378 9.32 -8.03 -15.33
N GLY A 379 8.72 -7.05 -14.65
CA GLY A 379 9.23 -6.58 -13.36
C GLY A 379 8.78 -7.48 -12.21
N VAL A 380 9.71 -7.96 -11.39
CA VAL A 380 9.42 -8.61 -10.10
C VAL A 380 9.70 -7.63 -8.98
N SER A 381 8.81 -7.62 -7.99
CA SER A 381 8.91 -6.77 -6.81
C SER A 381 9.81 -7.41 -5.74
N PHE A 382 10.64 -6.57 -5.13
CA PHE A 382 11.50 -6.90 -3.99
C PHE A 382 11.31 -5.82 -2.94
N SER A 383 11.51 -6.14 -1.65
CA SER A 383 11.40 -5.11 -0.63
C SER A 383 12.55 -4.12 -0.68
N SER A 384 12.30 -2.90 -0.18
CA SER A 384 13.36 -1.90 -0.01
C SER A 384 14.51 -2.37 0.91
N THR A 385 14.26 -3.35 1.79
CA THR A 385 15.29 -3.87 2.71
C THR A 385 16.21 -4.86 2.00
N SER A 386 15.68 -5.85 1.29
CA SER A 386 16.48 -6.82 0.55
C SER A 386 17.29 -6.14 -0.55
N THR A 387 16.68 -5.19 -1.25
CA THR A 387 17.36 -4.42 -2.30
C THR A 387 18.47 -3.55 -1.72
N ALA A 388 18.26 -2.85 -0.59
CA ALA A 388 19.35 -2.12 0.07
C ALA A 388 20.54 -3.01 0.40
N PHE A 389 20.28 -4.22 0.91
CA PHE A 389 21.34 -5.20 1.17
C PHE A 389 22.02 -5.66 -0.13
N HIS A 390 21.26 -5.88 -1.19
CA HIS A 390 21.80 -6.26 -2.49
C HIS A 390 22.73 -5.21 -3.09
N LEU A 391 22.41 -3.93 -2.94
CA LEU A 391 23.21 -2.85 -3.52
C LEU A 391 24.59 -2.72 -2.89
N ILE A 392 24.71 -2.76 -1.55
CA ILE A 392 25.99 -2.50 -0.84
C ILE A 392 26.11 -3.25 0.51
N GLY A 393 25.43 -4.38 0.65
CA GLY A 393 25.47 -5.25 1.83
C GLY A 393 24.92 -4.57 3.09
N TRP A 394 25.54 -4.88 4.24
CA TRP A 394 25.17 -4.27 5.53
C TRP A 394 25.27 -2.73 5.54
N LYS A 395 26.16 -2.13 4.75
CA LYS A 395 26.21 -0.66 4.62
C LYS A 395 24.92 -0.11 4.02
N GLY A 396 24.27 -0.88 3.15
CA GLY A 396 22.97 -0.54 2.58
C GLY A 396 21.89 -0.48 3.65
N ILE A 397 21.88 -1.47 4.54
CA ILE A 397 20.94 -1.54 5.66
C ILE A 397 21.16 -0.41 6.67
N PHE A 398 22.41 -0.13 7.05
CA PHE A 398 22.71 0.84 8.12
C PHE A 398 22.77 2.30 7.66
N PHE A 399 23.00 2.59 6.39
CA PHE A 399 23.18 3.96 5.91
C PHE A 399 22.23 4.34 4.78
N LEU A 400 22.15 3.52 3.72
CA LEU A 400 21.36 3.86 2.53
C LEU A 400 19.85 3.81 2.79
N ALA A 401 19.35 2.66 3.27
CA ALA A 401 17.94 2.44 3.57
C ALA A 401 17.36 3.48 4.55
N PRO A 402 17.97 3.74 5.73
CA PRO A 402 17.44 4.74 6.66
C PRO A 402 17.49 6.17 6.09
N ALA A 403 18.46 6.52 5.26
CA ALA A 403 18.50 7.83 4.61
C ALA A 403 17.31 8.00 3.64
N ILE A 404 17.04 6.99 2.82
CA ILE A 404 15.93 7.00 1.86
C ILE A 404 14.57 6.93 2.55
N TRP A 405 14.41 6.09 3.58
CA TRP A 405 13.18 6.07 4.39
C TRP A 405 12.98 7.37 5.15
N PHE A 406 14.03 7.98 5.69
CA PHE A 406 13.94 9.30 6.31
C PHE A 406 13.44 10.35 5.31
N LEU A 407 14.00 10.39 4.10
CA LEU A 407 13.54 11.28 3.03
C LEU A 407 12.05 11.05 2.72
N LEU A 408 11.65 9.81 2.50
CA LEU A 408 10.28 9.42 2.21
C LEU A 408 9.32 9.87 3.33
N PHE A 409 9.63 9.50 4.57
CA PHE A 409 8.79 9.84 5.72
C PHE A 409 8.75 11.35 5.95
N PHE A 410 9.89 12.04 5.84
CA PHE A 410 9.95 13.48 5.98
C PHE A 410 9.07 14.20 4.96
N VAL A 411 9.13 13.82 3.68
CA VAL A 411 8.30 14.41 2.63
C VAL A 411 6.82 14.20 2.95
N PHE A 412 6.38 12.96 3.18
CA PHE A 412 4.95 12.70 3.35
C PHE A 412 4.38 13.17 4.69
N GLU A 413 5.17 13.16 5.77
CA GLU A 413 4.75 13.79 7.03
C GLU A 413 4.66 15.31 6.91
N SER A 414 5.60 15.94 6.18
CA SER A 414 5.56 17.38 5.91
C SER A 414 4.35 17.78 5.07
N LEU A 415 3.99 16.96 4.08
CA LEU A 415 2.85 17.21 3.19
C LEU A 415 1.52 16.95 3.89
N CYS A 416 1.36 15.77 4.49
CA CYS A 416 0.04 15.28 4.93
C CYS A 416 -0.20 15.42 6.44
N GLY A 417 0.82 15.34 7.28
CA GLY A 417 0.65 15.41 8.73
C GLY A 417 -0.29 14.32 9.27
N ASP A 418 -1.35 14.72 10.00
CA ASP A 418 -2.36 13.79 10.51
C ASP A 418 -3.34 13.39 9.40
N THR A 419 -3.33 12.10 9.03
CA THR A 419 -4.13 11.51 7.95
C THR A 419 -5.64 11.57 8.21
N ARG A 420 -6.08 11.79 9.45
CA ARG A 420 -7.50 11.96 9.81
C ARG A 420 -8.00 13.35 9.46
N GLU A 421 -7.10 14.34 9.45
CA GLU A 421 -7.39 15.73 9.12
C GLU A 421 -7.12 16.03 7.64
N THR A 422 -6.24 15.26 7.00
CA THR A 422 -5.88 15.42 5.59
C THR A 422 -6.33 14.22 4.76
N PRO A 423 -7.39 14.35 3.94
CA PRO A 423 -7.84 13.28 3.05
C PRO A 423 -6.73 12.77 2.10
N TRP A 424 -5.77 13.63 1.78
CA TRP A 424 -4.59 13.32 0.96
C TRP A 424 -3.67 12.29 1.62
N GLY A 425 -3.53 12.35 2.94
CA GLY A 425 -2.77 11.35 3.68
C GLY A 425 -3.36 9.95 3.52
N LEU A 426 -4.69 9.82 3.42
CA LEU A 426 -5.33 8.52 3.16
C LEU A 426 -5.03 7.99 1.76
N LEU A 427 -4.83 8.86 0.76
CA LEU A 427 -4.37 8.43 -0.57
C LEU A 427 -2.95 7.87 -0.51
N VAL A 428 -2.07 8.49 0.28
CA VAL A 428 -0.72 7.96 0.53
C VAL A 428 -0.79 6.59 1.22
N LEU A 429 -1.70 6.41 2.19
CA LEU A 429 -1.94 5.11 2.81
C LEU A 429 -2.38 4.05 1.79
N VAL A 430 -3.24 4.39 0.83
CA VAL A 430 -3.62 3.47 -0.27
C VAL A 430 -2.40 3.10 -1.11
N LEU A 431 -1.55 4.08 -1.48
CA LEU A 431 -0.32 3.81 -2.22
C LEU A 431 0.61 2.85 -1.45
N TYR A 432 0.77 3.07 -0.14
CA TYR A 432 1.61 2.23 0.71
C TYR A 432 1.10 0.81 0.91
N THR A 433 -0.16 0.50 0.63
CA THR A 433 -0.63 -0.90 0.66
C THR A 433 0.10 -1.77 -0.36
N HIS A 434 0.66 -1.17 -1.41
CA HIS A 434 1.45 -1.85 -2.43
C HIS A 434 2.93 -1.46 -2.32
N THR A 435 3.24 -0.16 -2.30
CA THR A 435 4.64 0.26 -2.45
C THR A 435 5.49 -0.05 -1.23
N ALA A 436 4.91 -0.14 -0.02
CA ALA A 436 5.70 -0.41 1.18
C ALA A 436 6.33 -1.81 1.19
N PRO A 437 5.59 -2.91 0.95
CA PRO A 437 6.19 -4.24 0.89
C PRO A 437 6.92 -4.54 -0.43
N GLU A 438 6.42 -4.05 -1.56
CA GLU A 438 6.85 -4.47 -2.91
C GLU A 438 7.68 -3.43 -3.65
N GLY A 439 7.89 -2.26 -3.04
CA GLY A 439 8.74 -1.21 -3.61
C GLY A 439 10.19 -1.43 -3.24
N ASP A 440 11.03 -1.61 -4.24
CA ASP A 440 12.47 -1.57 -4.08
C ASP A 440 12.94 -0.22 -3.53
N ILE A 441 14.23 -0.14 -3.15
CA ILE A 441 14.77 1.09 -2.58
C ILE A 441 14.78 2.27 -3.56
N GLY A 442 14.88 2.03 -4.87
CA GLY A 442 14.78 3.06 -5.91
C GLY A 442 13.36 3.64 -6.03
N ASN A 443 12.34 2.79 -5.96
CA ASN A 443 10.92 3.16 -5.97
C ASN A 443 10.56 4.04 -4.76
N MET A 444 11.29 3.95 -3.65
CA MET A 444 11.12 4.88 -2.53
C MET A 444 11.51 6.31 -2.89
N VAL A 445 12.58 6.49 -3.70
CA VAL A 445 12.97 7.79 -4.23
C VAL A 445 11.90 8.31 -5.18
N TYR A 446 11.44 7.48 -6.12
CA TYR A 446 10.32 7.82 -7.02
C TYR A 446 9.05 8.21 -6.24
N THR A 447 8.73 7.48 -5.18
CA THR A 447 7.55 7.73 -4.34
C THR A 447 7.71 9.05 -3.56
N ALA A 448 8.90 9.33 -3.01
CA ALA A 448 9.19 10.58 -2.30
C ALA A 448 9.13 11.82 -3.22
N THR A 449 9.17 11.66 -4.54
CA THR A 449 9.23 12.77 -5.50
C THR A 449 8.00 12.82 -6.39
N TYR A 450 7.85 11.88 -7.34
CA TYR A 450 6.76 11.87 -8.31
C TYR A 450 5.42 11.56 -7.66
N ALA A 451 5.35 10.59 -6.76
CA ALA A 451 4.10 10.33 -6.05
C ALA A 451 3.77 11.48 -5.10
N ALA A 452 4.76 12.08 -4.43
CA ALA A 452 4.57 13.30 -3.64
C ALA A 452 4.03 14.46 -4.49
N PHE A 453 4.59 14.70 -5.67
CA PHE A 453 4.09 15.69 -6.62
C PHE A 453 2.67 15.37 -7.08
N GLY A 454 2.37 14.11 -7.39
CA GLY A 454 1.01 13.64 -7.72
C GLY A 454 0.00 13.88 -6.59
N ILE A 455 0.41 13.70 -5.33
CA ILE A 455 -0.41 13.99 -4.15
C ILE A 455 -0.64 15.49 -3.98
N VAL A 456 0.40 16.32 -4.15
CA VAL A 456 0.27 17.79 -4.14
C VAL A 456 -0.67 18.25 -5.25
N PHE A 457 -0.49 17.74 -6.47
CA PHE A 457 -1.35 18.04 -7.61
C PHE A 457 -2.79 17.63 -7.33
N ALA A 458 -3.03 16.39 -6.88
CA ALA A 458 -4.35 15.92 -6.50
C ALA A 458 -4.98 16.80 -5.41
N ALA A 459 -4.21 17.22 -4.41
CA ALA A 459 -4.68 18.09 -3.34
C ALA A 459 -5.09 19.48 -3.84
N VAL A 460 -4.26 20.11 -4.68
CA VAL A 460 -4.53 21.43 -5.29
C VAL A 460 -5.75 21.35 -6.20
N VAL A 461 -5.79 20.38 -7.11
CA VAL A 461 -6.93 20.21 -8.02
C VAL A 461 -8.18 19.88 -7.21
N GLY A 462 -8.11 18.98 -6.24
CA GLY A 462 -9.22 18.60 -5.37
C GLY A 462 -9.75 19.75 -4.48
N ALA A 463 -8.90 20.67 -4.07
CA ALA A 463 -9.26 21.82 -3.24
C ALA A 463 -9.83 23.01 -4.02
N TYR A 464 -9.32 23.25 -5.23
CA TYR A 464 -9.61 24.48 -5.97
C TYR A 464 -10.36 24.25 -7.29
N ILE A 465 -10.03 23.21 -8.05
CA ILE A 465 -10.58 23.00 -9.41
C ILE A 465 -11.78 22.05 -9.38
N ALA A 466 -11.65 20.89 -8.71
CA ALA A 466 -12.71 19.91 -8.61
C ALA A 466 -14.00 20.48 -8.01
N PRO A 467 -13.99 21.35 -6.98
CA PRO A 467 -15.22 21.98 -6.50
C PRO A 467 -15.91 22.84 -7.56
N LEU A 468 -15.15 23.53 -8.43
CA LEU A 468 -15.72 24.32 -9.53
C LEU A 468 -16.41 23.42 -10.55
N ILE A 469 -15.72 22.36 -10.98
CA ILE A 469 -16.29 21.34 -11.89
C ILE A 469 -17.54 20.74 -11.26
N GLY A 470 -17.47 20.30 -10.00
CA GLY A 470 -18.62 19.71 -9.31
C GLY A 470 -19.81 20.68 -9.23
N THR A 471 -19.55 21.96 -8.95
CA THR A 471 -20.60 22.99 -8.88
C THR A 471 -21.32 23.17 -10.23
N LEU A 472 -20.63 23.02 -11.36
CA LEU A 472 -21.26 23.06 -12.68
C LEU A 472 -22.26 21.91 -12.90
N PHE A 473 -22.04 20.75 -12.29
CA PHE A 473 -22.87 19.56 -12.48
C PHE A 473 -24.00 19.41 -11.46
N ILE A 474 -23.77 19.77 -10.20
CA ILE A 474 -24.77 19.61 -9.12
C ILE A 474 -25.36 20.94 -8.60
N GLY A 475 -24.94 22.07 -9.16
CA GLY A 475 -25.37 23.40 -8.76
C GLY A 475 -24.60 23.97 -7.55
N PRO A 476 -24.77 25.28 -7.26
CA PRO A 476 -24.13 25.99 -6.16
C PRO A 476 -24.71 25.64 -4.78
N GLU A 477 -25.67 24.72 -4.71
CA GLU A 477 -26.29 24.33 -3.43
C GLU A 477 -25.29 23.61 -2.54
N GLY A 478 -24.60 24.42 -1.73
CA GLY A 478 -24.21 24.04 -0.39
C GLY A 478 -25.47 23.71 0.38
N ILE A 479 -25.96 22.46 0.26
CA ILE A 479 -26.85 21.89 1.26
C ILE A 479 -26.09 22.03 2.57
N GLU A 480 -26.51 23.00 3.39
CA GLU A 480 -25.90 23.26 4.68
C GLU A 480 -25.72 21.92 5.38
N LEU A 481 -24.50 21.66 5.83
CA LEU A 481 -24.24 20.58 6.77
C LEU A 481 -25.17 20.83 7.96
N ARG A 482 -26.34 20.17 7.98
CA ARG A 482 -27.15 20.06 9.20
C ARG A 482 -26.15 19.57 10.23
N ARG A 483 -25.78 20.44 11.17
CA ARG A 483 -24.98 20.09 12.34
C ARG A 483 -25.83 19.12 13.16
N GLY A 484 -25.94 17.88 12.69
CA GLY A 484 -26.41 16.77 13.50
C GLY A 484 -25.51 16.79 14.72
N ALA A 485 -26.14 17.03 15.88
CA ALA A 485 -25.56 17.25 17.20
C ALA A 485 -24.04 17.11 17.23
N SER A 486 -23.33 18.21 17.55
CA SER A 486 -21.87 18.28 17.62
C SER A 486 -21.28 16.90 17.90
N ILE A 487 -20.62 16.29 16.92
CA ILE A 487 -19.60 15.31 17.24
C ILE A 487 -18.64 16.14 18.08
N ARG A 488 -18.75 16.04 19.42
CA ARG A 488 -17.95 16.80 20.37
C ARG A 488 -16.54 16.75 19.82
N SER A 489 -16.05 17.92 19.41
CA SER A 489 -14.75 18.05 18.77
C SER A 489 -13.75 17.27 19.60
N ILE A 490 -12.93 16.49 18.91
CA ILE A 490 -11.93 15.59 19.50
C ILE A 490 -11.00 16.35 20.46
N ALA A 491 -10.88 17.68 20.32
CA ALA A 491 -10.21 18.56 21.26
C ALA A 491 -10.65 18.40 22.73
N GLY A 492 -11.93 18.13 23.01
CA GLY A 492 -12.44 18.01 24.38
C GLY A 492 -12.14 16.67 25.09
N ARG A 493 -11.58 15.67 24.40
CA ARG A 493 -11.24 14.35 24.99
C ARG A 493 -9.74 14.10 25.16
N LEU A 494 -8.91 15.09 24.80
CA LEU A 494 -7.46 15.05 25.00
C LEU A 494 -7.03 15.73 26.32
N LEU A 495 -7.98 16.29 27.08
CA LEU A 495 -7.70 16.77 28.42
C LEU A 495 -7.67 15.57 29.37
N LEU A 496 -6.51 15.35 30.00
CA LEU A 496 -6.40 14.51 31.19
C LEU A 496 -7.49 14.93 32.19
N PRO A 497 -8.13 13.99 32.91
CA PRO A 497 -9.03 14.36 33.99
C PRO A 497 -8.27 15.29 34.96
N PRO A 498 -8.91 16.36 35.47
CA PRO A 498 -8.28 17.20 36.47
C PRO A 498 -7.81 16.31 37.64
N PRO A 499 -6.64 16.59 38.24
CA PRO A 499 -6.18 15.81 39.38
C PRO A 499 -7.28 15.82 40.46
N PRO A 500 -7.45 14.70 41.19
CA PRO A 500 -8.41 14.64 42.28
C PRO A 500 -8.16 15.83 43.21
N LYS A 501 -9.24 16.57 43.53
CA LYS A 501 -9.16 17.62 44.53
C LYS A 501 -8.62 16.98 45.82
N PRO A 502 -7.62 17.56 46.49
CA PRO A 502 -7.20 17.07 47.79
C PRO A 502 -8.43 17.09 48.69
N ASP A 503 -8.79 15.91 49.20
CA ASP A 503 -9.87 15.75 50.16
C ASP A 503 -9.61 16.71 51.31
N GLN A 504 -10.58 17.60 51.54
CA GLN A 504 -10.63 18.41 52.75
C GLN A 504 -10.89 17.44 53.90
N ALA A 505 -9.82 16.96 54.52
CA ALA A 505 -9.87 16.35 55.83
C ALA A 505 -10.29 17.45 56.82
N GLN A 506 -11.53 17.35 57.28
CA GLN A 506 -11.96 17.85 58.59
C GLN A 506 -12.02 16.68 59.55
#